data_AF-A0A538KMD2-F1
#
_entry.id   AF-A0A538KMD2-F1
#
_cell.length_a   1.000
_cell.length_b   1.000
_cell.length_c   1.000
_cell.angle_alpha   90.00
_cell.angle_beta   90.00
_cell.angle_gamma   90.00
#
_symmetry.space_group_name_H-M   'P 1'
#
loop_
_entity.id
_entity.type
_entity.pdbx_description
1 polymer ?
#
loop_
_entity_poly.entity_id
_entity_poly.type
_entity_poly.pdbx_seq_one_letter_code
_entity_poly.pdbx_strand_id
1 'polypeptide(L)'
;MRLLELAALGGFVLACAAIGRAIWSRAVAQRAAPDATWAPYHRFEGSCRRVYVRRGHELEPVGEVAAGDDDYDERFLLLMARARERAAVLNSER
;
A
#
# COMPACT_ATOMS: atom_id res chain seq x y z
N MET A 1 43.99 -4.66 20.02
CA MET A 1 42.74 -4.71 19.26
C MET A 1 42.25 -6.15 19.28
N ARG A 2 41.13 -6.41 19.96
CA ARG A 2 40.75 -7.77 20.41
C ARG A 2 39.91 -8.47 19.34
N LEU A 3 40.19 -9.76 19.10
CA LEU A 3 39.45 -10.65 18.18
C LEU A 3 37.91 -10.66 18.38
N LEU A 4 37.45 -10.25 19.57
CA LEU A 4 36.03 -10.08 19.90
C LEU A 4 35.33 -8.97 19.09
N GLU A 5 36.03 -7.92 18.65
CA GLU A 5 35.42 -6.81 17.90
C GLU A 5 35.10 -7.18 16.44
N LEU A 6 35.89 -8.09 15.84
CA LEU A 6 35.67 -8.58 14.47
C LEU A 6 34.43 -9.48 14.35
N ALA A 7 34.12 -10.26 15.38
CA ALA A 7 32.95 -11.13 15.40
C ALA A 7 31.63 -10.33 15.49
N ALA A 8 31.63 -9.21 16.21
CA ALA A 8 30.46 -8.35 16.35
C ALA A 8 30.07 -7.67 15.03
N LEU A 9 31.05 -7.27 14.21
CA LEU A 9 30.83 -6.71 12.87
C LEU A 9 30.26 -7.76 11.90
N GLY A 10 30.76 -8.99 11.94
CA GLY A 10 30.25 -10.10 11.12
C GLY A 10 28.80 -10.47 11.45
N GLY A 11 28.45 -10.49 12.74
CA GLY A 11 27.07 -10.74 13.19
C GLY A 11 26.09 -9.65 12.79
N PHE A 12 26.52 -8.37 12.82
CA PHE A 12 25.69 -7.24 12.43
C PHE A 12 25.35 -7.24 10.93
N VAL A 13 26.32 -7.56 10.07
CA VAL A 13 26.11 -7.69 8.62
C VAL A 13 25.15 -8.84 8.29
N LEU A 14 25.28 -9.98 8.98
CA LEU A 14 24.37 -11.11 8.82
C LEU A 14 22.93 -10.80 9.27
N ALA A 15 22.76 -10.04 10.34
CA ALA A 15 21.45 -9.60 10.82
C ALA A 15 20.75 -8.64 9.84
N CYS A 16 21.48 -7.67 9.28
CA CYS A 16 20.94 -6.78 8.23
C CYS A 16 20.56 -7.55 6.96
N ALA A 17 21.35 -8.55 6.56
CA ALA A 17 21.08 -9.38 5.38
C ALA A 17 19.81 -10.25 5.54
N ALA A 18 19.55 -10.75 6.74
CA ALA A 18 18.34 -11.52 7.04
C ALA A 18 17.07 -10.66 6.95
N ILE A 19 17.13 -9.42 7.47
CA ILE A 19 16.01 -8.46 7.39
C ILE A 19 15.72 -8.08 5.93
N GLY A 20 16.77 -7.84 5.13
CA GLY A 20 16.63 -7.54 3.70
C GLY A 20 15.91 -8.66 2.92
N ARG A 21 16.21 -9.93 3.23
CA ARG A 21 15.56 -11.10 2.59
C ARG A 21 14.08 -11.26 2.96
N ALA A 22 13.71 -10.95 4.20
CA ALA A 22 12.31 -11.02 4.65
C ALA A 22 11.45 -9.91 4.01
N ILE A 23 12.02 -8.72 3.81
CA ILE A 23 11.34 -7.61 3.12
C ILE A 23 11.18 -7.91 1.63
N TRP A 24 12.23 -8.46 0.99
CA TRP A 24 12.20 -8.78 -0.43
C TRP A 24 11.22 -9.90 -0.77
N SER A 25 11.13 -10.95 0.06
CA SER A 25 10.14 -12.03 -0.15
C SER A 25 8.70 -11.55 0.01
N ARG A 26 8.41 -10.62 0.93
CA ARG A 26 7.09 -9.96 1.02
C ARG A 26 6.80 -9.07 -0.20
N ALA A 27 7.78 -8.33 -0.67
CA ALA A 27 7.63 -7.48 -1.86
C ALA A 27 7.45 -8.31 -3.16
N VAL A 28 8.09 -9.47 -3.27
CA VAL A 28 7.95 -10.40 -4.40
C VAL A 28 6.63 -11.16 -4.34
N ALA A 29 6.12 -11.51 -3.15
CA ALA A 29 4.80 -12.12 -3.02
C ALA A 29 3.66 -11.18 -3.48
N GLN A 30 3.84 -9.86 -3.38
CA GLN A 30 2.90 -8.85 -3.89
C GLN A 30 2.89 -8.74 -5.43
N ARG A 31 3.78 -9.44 -6.13
CA ARG A 31 3.81 -9.50 -7.60
C ARG A 31 2.92 -10.60 -8.19
N ALA A 32 2.22 -11.38 -7.34
CA ALA A 32 1.25 -12.37 -7.80
C ALA A 32 -0.06 -11.66 -8.18
N ALA A 33 -0.22 -11.38 -9.48
CA ALA A 33 -1.44 -10.91 -10.15
C ALA A 33 -2.02 -9.57 -9.61
N PRO A 34 -1.59 -8.40 -10.13
CA PRO A 34 -2.20 -7.10 -9.83
C PRO A 34 -3.70 -7.03 -10.16
N ASP A 35 -4.21 -7.99 -10.94
CA ASP A 35 -5.62 -8.09 -11.33
C ASP A 35 -6.45 -8.97 -10.38
N ALA A 36 -5.84 -9.67 -9.43
CA ALA A 36 -6.56 -10.60 -8.56
C ALA A 36 -7.09 -9.95 -7.27
N THR A 37 -6.50 -8.85 -6.81
CA THR A 37 -6.85 -8.21 -5.53
C THR A 37 -7.48 -6.84 -5.75
N TRP A 38 -8.51 -6.55 -4.96
CA TRP A 38 -9.08 -5.22 -4.86
C TRP A 38 -8.06 -4.29 -4.20
N ALA A 39 -7.81 -3.13 -4.82
CA ALA A 39 -6.85 -2.13 -4.35
C ALA A 39 -7.41 -0.71 -4.48
N PRO A 40 -7.06 0.22 -3.56
CA PRO A 40 -7.45 1.62 -3.68
C PRO A 40 -6.95 2.25 -4.99
N TYR A 41 -7.83 3.01 -5.65
CA TYR A 41 -7.52 3.74 -6.88
C TYR A 41 -8.20 5.10 -6.83
N HIS A 42 -7.61 6.10 -7.46
CA HIS A 42 -8.25 7.40 -7.61
C HIS A 42 -7.91 8.02 -8.95
N ARG A 43 -8.79 8.91 -9.42
CA ARG A 43 -8.52 9.76 -10.59
C ARG A 43 -9.29 11.06 -10.48
N PHE A 44 -8.86 12.06 -11.23
CA PHE A 44 -9.62 13.29 -11.40
C PHE A 44 -10.70 13.08 -12.45
N GLU A 45 -11.92 13.53 -12.13
CA GLU A 45 -13.06 13.61 -13.04
C GLU A 45 -13.63 15.02 -12.95
N GLY A 46 -13.30 15.87 -13.93
CA GLY A 46 -13.61 17.29 -13.87
C GLY A 46 -12.87 18.00 -12.72
N SER A 47 -13.62 18.73 -11.89
CA SER A 47 -13.10 19.43 -10.71
C SER A 47 -13.09 18.57 -9.44
N CYS A 48 -13.47 17.29 -9.53
CA CYS A 48 -13.50 16.37 -8.41
C CYS A 48 -12.40 15.32 -8.52
N ARG A 49 -11.85 14.90 -7.39
CA ARG A 49 -11.06 13.67 -7.30
C ARG A 49 -11.95 12.56 -6.79
N ARG A 50 -12.15 11.54 -7.62
CA ARG A 50 -12.94 10.36 -7.28
C ARG A 50 -12.05 9.22 -6.82
N VAL A 51 -12.50 8.56 -5.75
CA VAL A 51 -11.82 7.42 -5.14
C VAL A 51 -12.66 6.17 -5.35
N TYR A 52 -11.98 5.10 -5.74
CA TYR A 52 -12.53 3.79 -6.05
C TYR A 52 -11.74 2.71 -5.32
N VAL A 53 -12.32 1.52 -5.29
CA VAL A 53 -11.55 0.27 -5.19
C VAL A 53 -11.53 -0.37 -6.58
N ARG A 54 -10.35 -0.75 -7.07
CA ARG A 54 -10.15 -1.31 -8.40
C ARG A 54 -9.67 -2.75 -8.33
N ARG A 55 -10.19 -3.61 -9.21
CA ARG A 55 -9.66 -4.94 -9.51
C ARG A 55 -9.65 -5.15 -11.02
N GLY A 56 -8.46 -5.18 -11.63
CA GLY A 56 -8.34 -5.16 -13.09
C GLY A 56 -9.09 -3.95 -13.69
N HIS A 57 -10.16 -4.22 -14.46
CA HIS A 57 -11.04 -3.20 -15.06
C HIS A 57 -12.27 -2.83 -14.22
N GLU A 58 -12.57 -3.60 -13.16
CA GLU A 58 -13.71 -3.33 -12.29
C GLU A 58 -13.39 -2.18 -11.33
N LEU A 59 -14.36 -1.26 -11.17
CA LEU A 59 -14.27 -0.10 -10.28
C LEU A 59 -15.50 -0.06 -9.38
N GLU A 60 -15.27 -0.09 -8.07
CA GLU A 60 -16.30 0.16 -7.06
C GLU A 60 -16.12 1.57 -6.48
N PRO A 61 -17.13 2.47 -6.59
CA PRO A 61 -17.01 3.83 -6.10
C PRO A 61 -16.99 3.88 -4.56
N VAL A 62 -16.05 4.64 -3.99
CA VAL A 62 -15.98 4.89 -2.54
C VAL A 62 -16.49 6.28 -2.19
N GLY A 63 -16.14 7.27 -3.01
CA GLY A 63 -16.58 8.65 -2.83
C GLY A 63 -15.79 9.63 -3.68
N GLU A 64 -16.07 10.92 -3.50
CA GLU A 64 -15.39 12.01 -4.19
C GLU A 64 -15.16 13.20 -3.27
N VAL A 65 -14.17 14.02 -3.63
CA VAL A 65 -13.87 15.29 -2.97
C VAL A 65 -13.61 16.34 -4.05
N ALA A 66 -14.17 17.55 -3.89
CA ALA A 66 -13.96 18.62 -4.85
C ALA A 66 -12.59 19.26 -4.63
N ALA A 67 -11.85 19.56 -5.70
CA ALA A 67 -10.51 20.13 -5.60
C ALA A 67 -10.49 21.56 -5.02
N GLY A 68 -11.65 22.21 -4.94
CA GLY A 68 -11.84 23.53 -4.32
C GLY A 68 -12.28 23.48 -2.86
N ASP A 69 -12.42 22.30 -2.26
CA ASP A 69 -12.77 22.18 -0.83
C ASP A 69 -11.58 22.62 0.03
N ASP A 70 -11.81 23.48 1.03
CA ASP A 70 -10.77 23.97 1.94
C ASP A 70 -10.09 22.85 2.74
N ASP A 71 -10.78 21.73 2.92
CA ASP A 71 -10.34 20.51 3.62
C ASP A 71 -10.03 19.34 2.64
N TYR A 72 -9.76 19.67 1.37
CA TYR A 72 -9.55 18.68 0.30
C TYR A 72 -8.57 17.55 0.69
N ASP A 73 -7.40 17.89 1.23
CA ASP A 73 -6.37 16.89 1.55
C ASP A 73 -6.81 15.94 2.66
N GLU A 74 -7.44 16.47 3.72
CA GLU A 74 -7.94 15.67 4.82
C GLU A 74 -9.06 14.72 4.35
N ARG A 75 -10.03 15.26 3.59
CA ARG A 75 -11.12 14.46 3.04
C ARG A 75 -10.63 13.42 2.04
N PHE A 76 -9.64 13.75 1.21
CA PHE A 76 -9.03 12.80 0.30
C PHE A 76 -8.33 11.65 1.05
N LEU A 77 -7.57 11.95 2.10
CA LEU A 77 -6.90 10.94 2.93
C LEU A 77 -7.91 10.03 3.64
N LEU A 78 -9.00 10.58 4.16
CA LEU A 78 -10.11 9.82 4.75
C LEU A 78 -10.77 8.88 3.72
N LEU A 79 -11.03 9.37 2.50
CA LEU A 79 -11.55 8.54 1.41
C LEU A 79 -10.58 7.41 1.03
N MET A 80 -9.27 7.68 1.02
CA MET A 80 -8.27 6.64 0.77
C MET A 80 -8.17 5.61 1.89
N ALA A 81 -8.33 6.01 3.16
CA ALA A 81 -8.40 5.08 4.28
C ALA A 81 -9.64 4.18 4.16
N ARG A 82 -10.81 4.76 3.88
CA ARG A 82 -12.04 4.01 3.63
C ARG A 82 -11.92 3.07 2.43
N ALA A 83 -11.25 3.50 1.35
CA ALA A 83 -11.00 2.65 0.18
C ALA A 83 -10.10 1.45 0.52
N ARG A 84 -9.11 1.62 1.41
CA ARG A 84 -8.27 0.51 1.91
C ARG A 84 -9.09 -0.48 2.75
N GLU A 85 -9.93 0.02 3.65
CA GLU A 85 -10.84 -0.81 4.44
C GLU A 85 -11.79 -1.59 3.55
N ARG A 86 -12.40 -0.92 2.56
CA ARG A 86 -13.30 -1.57 1.60
C ARG A 86 -12.59 -2.62 0.76
N ALA A 87 -11.37 -2.33 0.30
CA ALA A 87 -10.53 -3.31 -0.39
C ALA A 87 -10.24 -4.55 0.47
N ALA A 88 -9.95 -4.36 1.76
CA ALA A 88 -9.72 -5.47 2.68
C ALA A 88 -10.96 -6.34 2.85
N VAL A 89 -12.15 -5.72 3.01
CA VAL A 89 -13.43 -6.45 3.09
C VAL A 89 -13.69 -7.26 1.81
N LEU A 90 -13.60 -6.63 0.64
CA LEU A 90 -13.81 -7.30 -0.66
C LEU A 90 -12.83 -8.44 -0.93
N ASN A 91 -11.60 -8.34 -0.42
CA ASN A 91 -10.62 -9.41 -0.52
C ASN A 91 -10.85 -10.54 0.50
N SER A 92 -11.58 -10.28 1.60
CA SER A 92 -11.92 -11.27 2.63
C SER A 92 -13.23 -12.03 2.37
N GLU A 93 -14.13 -11.47 1.55
CA GLU A 93 -15.38 -12.11 1.12
C GLU A 93 -15.18 -13.20 0.04
N ARG A 94 -13.93 -13.46 -0.35
CA ARG A 94 -13.54 -14.34 -1.45
C ARG A 94 -12.87 -15.61 -0.95
#